data_AF-A0A4Q6BG58-F1
#
_entry.id   AF-A0A4Q6BG58-F1
#
_cell.length_a   1.000
_cell.length_b   1.000
_cell.length_c   1.000
_cell.angle_alpha   90.00
_cell.angle_beta   90.00
_cell.angle_gamma   90.00
#
_symmetry.space_group_name_H-M   'P 1'
#
loop_
_entity.id
_entity.type
_entity.pdbx_description
1 polymer ?
#
loop_
_entity_poly.entity_id
_entity_poly.type
_entity_poly.pdbx_seq_one_letter_code
_entity_poly.pdbx_strand_id
1 'polypeptide(L)'
;MQTAANPPDLLLELFETELQGVCFPEVDATSLAAHHEAVELAARAVEEAEQLLARAASDLAEKKQALAQHGKRALAYVKVYAEERPALRERVEALYASRGKTGSLALE
;
A
#
# COMPACT_ATOMS: atom_id res chain seq x y z
N MET A 1 14.99 -17.28 -8.84
CA MET A 1 16.35 -17.79 -8.54
C MET A 1 17.34 -16.73 -8.96
N GLN A 2 17.61 -15.77 -8.07
CA GLN A 2 18.61 -14.74 -8.30
C GLN A 2 19.27 -14.46 -6.97
N THR A 3 20.05 -15.43 -6.49
CA THR A 3 20.96 -15.26 -5.35
C THR A 3 22.29 -14.84 -5.94
N ALA A 4 22.34 -13.64 -6.53
CA ALA A 4 23.63 -12.97 -6.63
C ALA A 4 23.98 -12.64 -5.18
N ALA A 5 25.02 -13.27 -4.64
CA ALA A 5 25.44 -13.09 -3.26
C ALA A 5 25.45 -11.59 -2.95
N ASN A 6 24.69 -11.20 -1.92
CA ASN A 6 24.53 -9.80 -1.59
C ASN A 6 25.92 -9.28 -1.20
N PRO A 7 26.37 -8.11 -1.71
CA PRO A 7 27.68 -7.57 -1.36
C PRO A 7 28.03 -7.57 0.14
N PRO A 8 27.09 -7.36 1.09
CA PRO A 8 27.41 -7.48 2.51
C PRO A 8 27.63 -8.92 3.00
N ASP A 9 26.97 -9.94 2.42
CA ASP A 9 27.23 -11.35 2.73
C ASP A 9 28.65 -11.76 2.32
N LEU A 10 29.08 -11.35 1.13
CA LEU A 10 30.43 -11.60 0.62
C LEU A 10 31.51 -10.89 1.47
N LEU A 11 31.20 -9.70 1.98
CA LEU A 11 32.11 -8.96 2.85
C LEU A 11 32.26 -9.65 4.21
N LEU A 12 31.17 -10.17 4.78
CA LEU A 12 31.20 -10.95 6.02
C LEU A 12 32.04 -12.21 5.87
N GLU A 13 31.84 -12.98 4.79
CA GLU A 13 32.62 -14.19 4.51
C GLU A 13 34.12 -13.89 4.44
N LEU A 14 34.52 -12.76 3.85
CA LEU A 14 35.91 -12.33 3.78
C LEU A 14 36.49 -11.99 5.17
N PHE A 15 35.70 -11.33 6.03
CA PHE A 15 36.08 -11.03 7.41
C PHE A 15 36.21 -12.29 8.27
N GLU A 16 35.34 -13.28 8.04
CA GLU A 16 35.33 -14.55 8.76
C GLU A 16 36.37 -15.55 8.27
N THR A 17 36.96 -15.39 7.08
CA THR A 17 37.92 -16.34 6.51
C THR A 17 39.32 -15.75 6.40
N GLU A 18 39.52 -14.81 5.47
CA GLU A 18 40.84 -14.33 5.09
C GLU A 18 41.38 -13.23 6.03
N LEU A 19 40.50 -12.58 6.79
CA LEU A 19 40.87 -11.45 7.66
C LEU A 19 40.82 -11.77 9.17
N GLN A 20 40.66 -13.03 9.58
CA GLN A 20 40.59 -13.41 11.01
C GLN A 20 41.79 -12.94 11.85
N GLY A 21 42.95 -12.72 11.24
CA GLY A 21 44.17 -12.24 11.90
C GLY A 21 44.43 -10.73 11.77
N VAL A 22 43.55 -9.98 11.09
CA VAL A 22 43.72 -8.55 10.81
C VAL A 22 42.77 -7.76 11.68
N CYS A 23 43.32 -6.93 12.57
CA CYS A 23 42.52 -6.08 13.45
C CYS A 23 42.42 -4.69 12.83
N PHE A 24 41.25 -4.34 12.29
CA PHE A 24 40.99 -2.95 11.89
C PHE A 24 40.42 -2.20 13.10
N PRO A 25 40.97 -1.03 13.44
CA PRO A 25 40.68 -0.34 14.70
C PRO A 25 39.23 0.12 14.89
N GLU A 26 38.42 0.17 13.83
CA GLU A 26 37.03 0.65 13.86
C GLU A 26 36.01 -0.33 13.27
N VAL A 27 36.48 -1.43 12.65
CA VAL A 27 35.62 -2.39 11.93
C VAL A 27 36.12 -3.80 12.20
N ASP A 28 35.32 -4.60 12.89
CA ASP A 28 35.61 -6.01 13.11
C ASP A 28 34.44 -6.86 12.59
N ALA A 29 34.67 -8.17 12.48
CA ALA A 29 33.66 -9.09 11.97
C ALA A 29 32.36 -9.07 12.81
N THR A 30 32.46 -8.80 14.11
CA THR A 30 31.30 -8.76 15.02
C THR A 30 30.45 -7.53 14.76
N SER A 31 31.07 -6.35 14.62
CA SER A 31 30.34 -5.12 14.30
C SER A 31 29.70 -5.19 12.92
N LEU A 32 30.39 -5.77 11.93
CA LEU A 32 29.85 -5.97 10.59
C LEU A 32 28.66 -6.95 10.59
N ALA A 33 28.76 -8.05 11.34
CA ALA A 33 27.68 -9.04 11.43
C ALA A 33 26.43 -8.44 12.09
N ALA A 34 26.60 -7.64 13.15
CA ALA A 34 25.49 -6.96 13.80
C ALA A 34 24.80 -5.95 12.87
N HIS A 35 25.57 -5.20 12.06
CA HIS A 35 24.99 -4.29 11.07
C HIS A 35 24.25 -5.05 9.96
N HIS A 36 24.79 -6.18 9.51
CA HIS A 36 24.13 -7.02 8.53
C HIS A 36 22.80 -7.58 9.05
N GLU A 37 22.79 -8.13 10.26
CA GLU A 37 21.57 -8.61 10.91
C GLU A 37 20.52 -7.50 11.06
N ALA A 38 20.94 -6.29 11.42
CA ALA A 38 20.05 -5.14 11.51
C ALA A 38 19.43 -4.75 10.15
N VAL A 39 20.21 -4.82 9.06
CA VAL A 39 19.71 -4.59 7.69
C VAL A 39 18.70 -5.65 7.30
N GLU A 40 19.01 -6.93 7.52
CA GLU A 40 18.10 -8.05 7.22
C GLU A 40 16.79 -7.95 8.02
N LEU A 41 16.87 -7.59 9.31
CA LEU A 41 15.69 -7.37 10.14
C LEU A 41 14.83 -6.21 9.63
N ALA A 42 15.46 -5.09 9.26
CA ALA A 42 14.77 -3.94 8.69
C ALA A 42 14.11 -4.27 7.35
N ALA A 43 14.79 -5.04 6.48
CA ALA A 43 14.24 -5.48 5.21
C ALA A 43 12.96 -6.33 5.39
N ARG A 44 12.98 -7.28 6.32
CA ARG A 44 11.80 -8.09 6.66
C ARG A 44 10.64 -7.23 7.19
N ALA A 45 10.93 -6.27 8.05
CA ALA A 45 9.91 -5.35 8.56
C ALA A 45 9.25 -4.52 7.44
N VAL A 46 10.03 -4.12 6.42
CA VAL A 46 9.50 -3.45 5.23
C VAL A 46 8.60 -4.38 4.43
N GLU A 47 9.04 -5.61 4.15
CA GLU A 47 8.24 -6.60 3.41
C GLU A 47 6.90 -6.88 4.11
N GLU A 48 6.89 -7.02 5.44
CA GLU A 48 5.66 -7.20 6.22
C GLU A 48 4.72 -5.99 6.11
N ALA A 49 5.27 -4.76 6.21
CA ALA A 49 4.49 -3.54 6.09
C ALA A 49 3.89 -3.38 4.68
N GLU A 50 4.63 -3.74 3.63
CA GLU A 50 4.14 -3.72 2.25
C GLU A 50 3.00 -4.71 2.04
N GLN A 51 3.08 -5.92 2.61
CA GLN A 51 1.99 -6.89 2.56
C GLN A 51 0.73 -6.39 3.27
N LEU A 52 0.89 -5.75 4.44
CA LEU A 52 -0.23 -5.14 5.17
C LEU A 52 -0.86 -3.99 4.39
N LEU A 53 -0.05 -3.14 3.76
CA LEU A 53 -0.50 -2.05 2.92
C LEU A 53 -1.29 -2.58 1.71
N ALA A 54 -0.77 -3.59 1.01
CA ALA A 54 -1.44 -4.20 -0.13
C ALA A 54 -2.81 -4.76 0.27
N ARG A 55 -2.90 -5.41 1.44
CA ARG A 55 -4.17 -5.92 1.97
C ARG A 55 -5.15 -4.80 2.31
N ALA A 56 -4.71 -3.77 3.03
CA ALA A 56 -5.56 -2.63 3.37
C ALA A 56 -6.07 -1.90 2.12
N ALA A 57 -5.25 -1.79 1.07
CA ALA A 57 -5.64 -1.20 -0.21
C ALA A 57 -6.70 -2.04 -0.93
N SER A 58 -6.57 -3.37 -0.93
CA SER A 58 -7.58 -4.31 -1.45
C SER A 58 -8.91 -4.13 -0.71
N ASP A 59 -8.90 -4.18 0.62
CA ASP A 59 -10.08 -4.04 1.46
C ASP A 59 -10.79 -2.69 1.23
N LEU A 60 -10.02 -1.62 1.04
CA LEU A 60 -10.55 -0.30 0.71
C LEU A 60 -11.25 -0.30 -0.65
N ALA A 61 -10.66 -0.94 -1.67
CA ALA A 61 -11.26 -1.04 -3.00
C ALA A 61 -12.59 -1.80 -2.95
N GLU A 62 -12.64 -2.94 -2.25
CA GLU A 62 -13.86 -3.72 -2.05
C GLU A 62 -14.96 -2.92 -1.34
N LYS A 63 -14.62 -2.23 -0.25
CA LYS A 63 -15.58 -1.37 0.48
C LYS A 63 -16.09 -0.23 -0.39
N LYS A 64 -15.24 0.40 -1.20
CA LYS A 64 -15.64 1.44 -2.17
C LYS A 64 -16.61 0.88 -3.22
N GLN A 65 -16.34 -0.31 -3.74
CA GLN A 65 -17.22 -0.97 -4.71
C GLN A 65 -18.57 -1.30 -4.11
N ALA A 66 -18.60 -1.90 -2.91
CA ALA A 66 -19.82 -2.20 -2.18
C ALA A 66 -20.65 -0.93 -1.95
N LEU A 67 -20.02 0.13 -1.43
CA LEU A 67 -20.68 1.43 -1.23
C LEU A 67 -21.26 1.99 -2.53
N ALA A 68 -20.52 1.91 -3.63
CA ALA A 68 -21.00 2.38 -4.93
C ALA A 68 -22.21 1.58 -5.43
N GLN A 69 -22.21 0.25 -5.25
CA GLN A 69 -23.33 -0.61 -5.63
C GLN A 69 -24.57 -0.34 -4.76
N HIS A 70 -24.40 -0.23 -3.45
CA HIS A 70 -25.47 0.14 -2.52
C HIS A 70 -26.03 1.53 -2.84
N GLY A 71 -25.15 2.51 -3.10
CA GLY A 71 -25.54 3.86 -3.49
C GLY A 71 -26.36 3.90 -4.79
N LYS A 72 -25.97 3.12 -5.81
CA LYS A 72 -26.75 3.00 -7.05
C LYS A 72 -28.17 2.47 -6.79
N ARG A 73 -28.29 1.42 -5.98
CA ARG A 73 -29.60 0.84 -5.61
C ARG A 73 -30.44 1.81 -4.78
N ALA A 74 -29.84 2.46 -3.79
CA ALA A 74 -30.50 3.46 -2.96
C ALA A 74 -31.05 4.60 -3.81
N LEU A 75 -30.23 5.15 -4.73
CA LEU A 75 -30.68 6.21 -5.63
C LEU A 75 -31.84 5.77 -6.54
N ALA A 76 -31.82 4.51 -7.03
CA ALA A 76 -32.94 3.97 -7.80
C ALA A 76 -34.24 3.93 -6.97
N TYR A 77 -34.18 3.48 -5.71
CA TYR A 77 -35.34 3.48 -4.81
C TYR A 77 -35.81 4.89 -4.48
N VAL A 78 -34.89 5.81 -4.20
CA VAL A 78 -35.22 7.21 -3.93
C VAL A 78 -35.87 7.85 -5.15
N LYS A 79 -35.42 7.53 -6.37
CA LYS A 79 -36.04 8.03 -7.60
C LYS A 79 -37.52 7.62 -7.70
N VAL A 80 -37.84 6.34 -7.50
CA VAL A 80 -39.23 5.84 -7.50
C VAL A 80 -40.05 6.51 -6.41
N TYR A 81 -39.51 6.60 -5.20
CA TYR A 81 -40.20 7.25 -4.08
C TYR A 81 -40.41 8.76 -4.27
N ALA A 82 -39.56 9.41 -5.06
CA ALA A 82 -39.65 10.83 -5.36
C ALA A 82 -40.65 11.16 -6.48
N GLU A 83 -41.17 10.18 -7.23
CA GLU A 83 -42.13 10.43 -8.32
C GLU A 83 -43.41 11.11 -7.81
N GLU A 84 -43.86 10.75 -6.61
CA GLU A 84 -45.04 11.32 -5.95
C GLU A 84 -44.70 12.53 -5.07
N ARG A 85 -43.44 13.00 -5.05
CA ARG A 85 -42.95 14.03 -4.13
C ARG A 85 -42.08 15.06 -4.87
N PRO A 86 -42.68 16.15 -5.39
CA PRO A 86 -41.99 17.14 -6.24
C PRO A 86 -40.70 17.70 -5.60
N ALA A 87 -40.77 18.09 -4.32
CA ALA A 87 -39.62 18.64 -3.60
C ALA A 87 -38.48 17.62 -3.36
N LEU A 88 -38.79 16.32 -3.29
CA LEU A 88 -37.77 15.28 -3.18
C LEU A 88 -37.13 14.99 -4.54
N ARG A 89 -37.92 15.04 -5.61
CA ARG A 89 -37.46 14.84 -6.98
C ARG A 89 -36.40 15.87 -7.38
N GLU A 90 -36.63 17.14 -7.10
CA GLU A 90 -35.66 18.22 -7.37
C GLU A 90 -34.31 17.99 -6.68
N ARG A 91 -34.34 17.55 -5.41
CA ARG A 91 -33.11 17.23 -4.65
C ARG A 91 -32.34 16.05 -5.24
N VAL A 92 -33.03 15.04 -5.75
CA VAL A 92 -32.43 13.86 -6.37
C VAL A 92 -31.81 14.22 -7.73
N GLU A 93 -32.51 15.00 -8.56
CA GLU A 93 -31.97 15.48 -9.83
C GLU A 93 -30.71 16.33 -9.64
N ALA A 94 -30.67 17.19 -8.60
CA ALA A 94 -29.47 17.96 -8.25
C ALA A 94 -28.27 17.05 -7.86
N LEU A 95 -28.52 15.96 -7.14
CA LEU A 95 -27.48 14.98 -6.81
C LEU A 95 -26.90 14.31 -8.07
N TYR A 96 -27.75 13.94 -9.04
CA TYR A 96 -27.31 13.38 -10.32
C TYR A 96 -26.52 14.38 -11.17
N ALA A 97 -26.97 15.64 -11.23
CA ALA A 97 -26.30 16.72 -11.97
C ALA A 97 -24.89 17.01 -11.42
N SER A 98 -24.70 16.96 -10.10
CA SER A 98 -23.37 17.15 -9.48
C SER A 98 -22.38 16.04 -9.85
N ARG A 99 -22.87 14.81 -10.03
CA ARG A 99 -22.06 13.62 -10.33
C ARG A 99 -21.46 13.64 -11.74
N GLY A 100 -22.15 14.27 -12.70
CA GLY A 100 -21.63 14.51 -14.05
C GLY A 100 -20.53 15.57 -14.10
N LYS A 101 -20.52 16.51 -13.14
CA LYS A 101 -19.56 17.61 -13.08
C LYS A 101 -18.19 17.17 -12.54
N THR A 102 -18.17 16.20 -11.61
CA THR A 102 -16.93 15.65 -11.05
C THR A 102 -16.18 14.73 -12.03
N GLY A 103 -16.86 14.13 -13.02
CA GLY A 103 -16.22 13.33 -14.06
C GLY A 103 -15.46 14.15 -15.12
N SER A 104 -15.71 15.47 -15.20
CA SER A 104 -15.09 16.37 -16.18
C SER A 104 -13.82 17.07 -15.67
N LEU A 105 -13.43 16.87 -14.40
CA LEU A 105 -12.29 17.54 -13.75
C LEU A 105 -11.07 16.60 -13.56
N ALA A 106 -11.03 15.43 -14.20
CA ALA A 106 -9.99 14.42 -14.02
C ALA A 106 -9.27 14.01 -15.32
N LEU A 107 -9.26 14.88 -16.33
CA LEU A 107 -8.50 14.70 -17.58
C LEU A 107 -7.84 16.03 -17.99
N GLU A 108 -6.86 16.48 -17.19
CA GLU A 108 -5.75 17.35 -17.64
C GLU A 108 -4.48 16.98 -16.88
#